data_AF-A0A2A5QR42-F1
#
_entry.id   AF-A0A2A5QR42-F1
#
_cell.length_a   1.000
_cell.length_b   1.000
_cell.length_c   1.000
_cell.angle_alpha   90.00
_cell.angle_beta   90.00
_cell.angle_gamma   90.00
#
_symmetry.space_group_name_H-M   'P 1'
#
loop_
_entity.id
_entity.type
_entity.pdbx_description
1 polymer ?
#
loop_
_entity_poly.entity_id
_entity_poly.type
_entity_poly.pdbx_seq_one_letter_code
_entity_poly.pdbx_strand_id
1 'polypeptide(L)'
;MSDTPALIDGAERLLVDFDNTLTAGDVAYWAGERPEPNEDIVERVREHYHAGGTVIVWTARPWSEANQIAAHLTEWGLPYHGVRCEKGSGDVYVDDKAVHPTDLS
;
A
#
# COMPACT_ATOMS: atom_id res chain seq x y z
N MET A 1 -2.77 9.67 25.46
CA MET A 1 -2.81 10.73 24.45
C MET A 1 -3.99 10.40 23.55
N SER A 2 -4.74 11.37 23.05
CA SER A 2 -5.78 11.05 22.07
C SER A 2 -5.04 10.78 20.75
N ASP A 3 -4.68 9.53 20.50
CA ASP A 3 -4.10 9.09 19.24
C ASP A 3 -5.23 9.01 18.21
N THR A 4 -5.74 10.19 17.86
CA THR A 4 -6.71 10.31 16.78
C THR A 4 -5.95 9.99 15.50
N PRO A 5 -6.34 8.95 14.75
CA PRO A 5 -5.72 8.66 13.46
C PRO A 5 -5.76 9.89 12.56
N ALA A 6 -4.66 10.17 11.87
CA ALA A 6 -4.51 11.34 11.01
C ALA A 6 -4.31 10.92 9.56
N LEU A 7 -4.83 11.74 8.63
CA LEU A 7 -4.57 11.57 7.22
C LEU A 7 -3.09 11.85 6.93
N ILE A 8 -2.42 10.92 6.25
CA ILE A 8 -1.10 11.15 5.62
C ILE A 8 -1.18 12.40 4.74
N ASP A 9 -0.35 13.40 5.07
CA ASP A 9 -0.28 14.72 4.44
C ASP A 9 -1.62 15.45 4.27
N GLY A 10 -2.62 15.14 5.11
CA GLY A 10 -3.97 15.69 4.98
C GLY A 10 -4.71 15.23 3.71
N ALA A 11 -4.20 14.23 2.99
CA ALA A 11 -4.77 13.75 1.75
C ALA A 11 -6.04 12.93 1.99
N GLU A 12 -7.11 13.19 1.24
CA GLU A 12 -8.36 12.41 1.32
C GLU A 12 -8.25 11.05 0.62
N ARG A 13 -7.34 10.91 -0.35
CA ARG A 13 -7.16 9.69 -1.13
C ARG A 13 -5.69 9.31 -1.19
N LEU A 14 -5.39 8.14 -0.66
CA LEU A 14 -4.07 7.53 -0.69
C LEU A 14 -4.04 6.43 -1.76
N LEU A 15 -3.17 6.62 -2.75
CA LEU A 15 -2.82 5.57 -3.70
C LEU A 15 -1.51 4.95 -3.24
N VAL A 16 -1.58 3.73 -2.72
CA VAL A 16 -0.43 3.05 -2.10
C VAL A 16 0.06 1.93 -2.99
N ASP A 17 1.37 1.91 -3.26
CA ASP A 17 2.00 0.81 -4.00
C ASP A 17 2.04 -0.47 -3.17
N PHE A 18 2.09 -1.63 -3.81
CA PHE A 18 2.09 -2.92 -3.12
C PHE A 18 3.51 -3.45 -2.89
N ASP A 19 4.19 -3.82 -3.97
CA ASP A 19 5.53 -4.42 -3.91
C ASP A 19 6.57 -3.40 -3.42
N ASN A 20 7.47 -3.83 -2.55
CA ASN A 20 8.51 -3.01 -1.90
C ASN A 20 7.99 -1.78 -1.13
N THR A 21 6.67 -1.64 -0.96
CA THR A 21 6.02 -0.56 -0.19
C THR A 21 5.19 -1.14 0.97
N LEU A 22 4.14 -1.91 0.65
CA LEU A 22 3.36 -2.65 1.65
C LEU A 22 4.00 -3.98 2.03
N THR A 23 4.88 -4.51 1.19
CA THR A 23 5.68 -5.72 1.45
C THR A 23 7.09 -5.35 1.89
N ALA A 24 7.67 -6.17 2.77
CA ALA A 24 9.09 -6.10 3.13
C ALA A 24 9.94 -7.05 2.26
N GLY A 25 11.19 -6.66 1.99
CA GLY A 25 12.14 -7.43 1.15
C GLY A 25 12.00 -7.13 -0.35
N ASP A 26 12.97 -7.61 -1.15
CA ASP A 26 12.92 -7.49 -2.62
C ASP A 26 12.04 -8.59 -3.21
N VAL A 27 10.81 -8.21 -3.51
CA VAL A 27 9.70 -9.13 -3.77
C VAL A 27 9.31 -9.23 -5.25
N ALA A 28 10.22 -8.83 -6.13
CA ALA A 28 9.99 -8.84 -7.56
C ALA A 28 9.62 -10.26 -8.05
N TYR A 29 8.36 -10.43 -8.47
CA TYR A 29 7.86 -11.61 -9.19
C TYR A 29 7.97 -12.93 -8.43
N TRP A 30 7.10 -13.08 -7.42
CA TRP A 30 6.87 -14.29 -6.63
C TRP A 30 6.84 -15.59 -7.43
N ALA A 31 7.94 -16.34 -7.39
CA ALA A 31 8.00 -17.73 -7.81
C ALA A 31 7.53 -18.66 -6.68
N GLY A 32 6.36 -18.38 -6.10
CA GLY A 32 5.76 -19.21 -5.03
C GLY A 32 6.12 -18.82 -3.59
N GLU A 33 6.84 -17.72 -3.38
CA GLU A 33 7.07 -17.16 -2.02
C GLU A 33 5.89 -16.27 -1.57
N ARG A 34 5.76 -16.06 -0.25
CA ARG A 34 4.72 -15.23 0.38
C ARG A 34 5.39 -13.99 0.99
N PRO A 35 4.95 -12.76 0.64
CA PRO A 35 5.48 -11.55 1.26
C PRO A 35 5.18 -11.50 2.73
N GLU A 36 6.19 -11.06 3.48
CA GLU A 36 5.97 -10.46 4.77
C GLU A 36 5.57 -8.99 4.59
N PRO A 37 4.65 -8.46 5.41
CA PRO A 37 4.26 -7.07 5.35
C PRO A 37 5.38 -6.14 5.84
N ASN A 38 5.43 -4.93 5.29
CA ASN A 38 6.11 -3.82 5.93
C ASN A 38 5.19 -3.26 7.02
N GLU A 39 5.34 -3.76 8.26
CA GLU A 39 4.40 -3.50 9.35
C GLU A 39 4.20 -2.01 9.64
N ASP A 40 5.29 -1.21 9.61
CA ASP A 40 5.23 0.23 9.86
C ASP A 40 4.33 0.92 8.82
N ILE A 41 4.53 0.62 7.54
CA ILE A 41 3.74 1.21 6.45
C ILE A 41 2.29 0.72 6.49
N VAL A 42 2.08 -0.57 6.77
CA VAL A 42 0.74 -1.14 6.91
C VAL A 42 -0.03 -0.46 8.03
N GLU A 43 0.59 -0.19 9.18
CA GLU A 43 -0.05 0.55 10.27
C GLU A 43 -0.41 1.97 9.85
N ARG A 44 0.50 2.71 9.21
CA ARG A 44 0.24 4.09 8.77
C ARG A 44 -0.89 4.19 7.75
N VAL A 45 -0.99 3.22 6.83
CA VAL A 45 -2.09 3.14 5.86
C VAL A 45 -3.40 2.77 6.57
N ARG A 46 -3.37 1.88 7.56
CA ARG A 46 -4.53 1.53 8.40
C ARG A 46 -5.02 2.75 9.20
N GLU A 47 -4.13 3.53 9.78
CA GLU A 47 -4.47 4.79 10.46
C GLU A 47 -5.10 5.80 9.49
N HIS A 48 -4.54 5.96 8.29
CA HIS A 48 -5.13 6.82 7.24
C HIS A 48 -6.58 6.40 6.91
N TYR A 49 -6.82 5.10 6.77
CA TYR A 49 -8.18 4.57 6.57
C TYR A 49 -9.10 4.94 7.74
N HIS A 50 -8.68 4.71 8.98
CA HIS A 50 -9.48 5.00 10.18
C HIS A 50 -9.66 6.50 10.46
N ALA A 51 -8.79 7.36 9.89
CA ALA A 51 -8.95 8.81 9.88
C ALA A 51 -10.03 9.29 8.88
N GLY A 52 -10.65 8.38 8.13
CA GLY A 52 -11.66 8.68 7.10
C GLY A 52 -11.09 8.81 5.68
N GLY A 53 -9.82 8.48 5.49
CA GLY A 53 -9.15 8.53 4.19
C GLY A 53 -9.51 7.35 3.28
N THR A 54 -9.54 7.61 1.97
CA THR A 54 -9.76 6.59 0.94
C THR A 54 -8.45 5.93 0.56
N VAL A 55 -8.25 4.68 0.99
CA VAL A 55 -7.10 3.85 0.55
C VAL A 55 -7.41 3.07 -0.72
N ILE A 56 -6.61 3.26 -1.77
CA ILE A 56 -6.59 2.44 -2.99
C ILE A 56 -5.19 1.82 -3.13
N VAL A 57 -5.12 0.49 -3.17
CA VAL A 57 -3.85 -0.20 -3.48
C VAL A 57 -3.63 -0.15 -4.98
N TRP A 58 -2.62 0.59 -5.45
CA TRP A 58 -2.32 0.80 -6.86
C TRP A 58 -0.95 0.22 -7.23
N THR A 59 -0.96 -0.99 -7.81
CA THR A 59 0.22 -1.80 -8.06
C THR A 59 0.46 -2.02 -9.56
N ALA A 60 1.72 -2.24 -9.92
CA ALA A 60 2.12 -2.66 -11.26
C ALA A 60 1.79 -4.13 -11.59
N ARG A 61 1.42 -4.94 -10.58
CA ARG A 61 1.01 -6.34 -10.80
C ARG A 61 -0.18 -6.44 -11.77
N PRO A 62 -0.30 -7.55 -12.53
CA PRO A 62 -1.41 -7.77 -13.44
C PRO A 62 -2.71 -8.06 -12.68
N TRP A 63 -3.86 -7.89 -13.34
CA TRP A 63 -5.17 -8.21 -12.76
C TRP A 63 -5.36 -9.67 -12.36
N SER A 64 -4.61 -10.60 -12.97
CA SER A 64 -4.62 -12.02 -12.59
C SER A 64 -4.21 -12.24 -11.13
N GLU A 65 -3.43 -11.31 -10.55
CA GLU A 65 -2.96 -11.37 -9.16
C GLU A 65 -3.89 -10.67 -8.15
N ALA A 66 -4.98 -10.04 -8.60
CA ALA A 66 -5.85 -9.23 -7.74
C ALA A 66 -6.40 -10.00 -6.53
N ASN A 67 -6.77 -11.28 -6.72
CA ASN A 67 -7.26 -12.12 -5.61
C ASN A 67 -6.17 -12.41 -4.58
N GLN A 68 -4.92 -12.61 -5.03
CA GLN A 68 -3.79 -12.87 -4.14
C GLN A 68 -3.43 -11.62 -3.34
N ILE A 69 -3.42 -10.45 -3.99
CA ILE A 69 -3.25 -9.15 -3.33
C ILE A 69 -4.33 -8.95 -2.26
N ALA A 70 -5.61 -9.14 -2.61
CA ALA A 70 -6.73 -9.02 -1.68
C ALA A 70 -6.63 -9.98 -0.49
N ALA A 71 -6.17 -11.22 -0.73
CA ALA A 71 -5.95 -12.21 0.32
C ALA A 71 -4.87 -11.75 1.32
N HIS A 72 -3.74 -11.23 0.83
CA HIS A 72 -2.69 -10.68 1.69
C HIS A 72 -3.16 -9.47 2.50
N LEU A 73 -3.82 -8.50 1.86
CA LEU A 73 -4.37 -7.33 2.56
C LEU A 73 -5.36 -7.74 3.67
N THR A 74 -6.18 -8.76 3.40
CA THR A 74 -7.11 -9.33 4.40
C THR A 74 -6.36 -9.99 5.54
N GLU A 75 -5.35 -10.80 5.23
CA GLU A 75 -4.52 -11.50 6.21
C GLU A 75 -3.77 -10.53 7.14
N TRP A 76 -3.29 -9.42 6.60
CA TRP A 76 -2.59 -8.37 7.36
C TRP A 76 -3.55 -7.42 8.09
N GLY A 77 -4.87 -7.61 7.95
CA GLY A 77 -5.87 -6.71 8.54
C GLY A 77 -5.73 -5.26 8.06
N LEU A 78 -5.36 -5.07 6.80
CA LEU A 78 -5.24 -3.75 6.18
C LEU A 78 -6.55 -3.42 5.45
N PRO A 79 -7.39 -2.50 5.98
CA PRO A 79 -8.61 -2.09 5.29
C PRO A 79 -8.30 -1.22 4.05
N TYR A 80 -9.04 -1.41 2.97
CA TYR A 80 -8.91 -0.68 1.71
C TYR A 80 -10.25 -0.55 0.99
N HIS A 81 -10.37 0.44 0.10
CA HIS A 81 -11.58 0.70 -0.69
C HIS A 81 -11.52 0.10 -2.10
N GLY A 82 -10.31 -0.16 -2.62
CA GLY A 82 -10.15 -0.80 -3.92
C GLY A 82 -8.71 -1.20 -4.24
N VAL A 83 -8.58 -2.10 -5.21
CA VAL A 83 -7.30 -2.49 -5.83
C VAL A 83 -7.31 -2.01 -7.28
N ARG A 84 -6.22 -1.40 -7.72
CA ARG A 84 -5.95 -1.09 -9.13
C ARG A 84 -4.65 -1.77 -9.54
N CYS A 85 -4.76 -2.69 -10.47
CA CYS A 85 -3.61 -3.35 -11.09
C CYS A 85 -3.13 -2.59 -12.33
N GLU A 86 -1.99 -3.02 -12.88
CA GLU A 86 -1.38 -2.51 -14.11
C GLU A 86 -1.02 -1.02 -14.06
N LYS A 87 -0.53 -0.55 -12.89
CA LYS A 87 0.26 0.70 -12.84
C LYS A 87 1.44 0.59 -13.80
N GLY A 88 1.78 1.66 -14.53
CA GLY A 88 2.88 1.62 -15.49
C GLY A 88 4.22 1.29 -14.82
N SER A 89 4.81 0.13 -15.14
CA SER A 89 6.02 -0.44 -14.53
C SER A 89 7.31 0.35 -14.84
N GLY A 90 7.38 1.61 -14.41
CA GLY A 90 8.57 2.46 -14.57
C GLY A 90 9.65 2.16 -13.53
N ASP A 91 10.91 2.39 -13.90
CA ASP A 91 12.05 2.26 -12.98
C ASP A 91 12.06 3.34 -11.90
N VAL A 92 11.53 4.53 -12.21
CA VAL A 92 11.42 5.68 -11.31
C VAL A 92 10.12 6.42 -11.59
N TYR A 93 9.44 6.89 -10.55
CA TYR A 93 8.31 7.81 -10.64
C TYR A 93 8.75 9.22 -10.22
N VAL A 94 8.37 10.23 -11.00
CA VAL A 94 8.52 11.64 -10.64
C VAL A 94 7.11 12.22 -10.58
N ASP A 95 6.65 12.51 -9.37
CA ASP A 95 5.29 12.94 -9.07
C ASP A 95 5.35 13.96 -7.92
N ASP A 96 4.67 15.10 -8.07
CA ASP A 96 4.68 16.20 -7.09
C ASP A 96 3.94 15.85 -5.79
N LYS A 97 3.16 14.76 -5.79
CA LYS A 97 2.36 14.28 -4.65
C LYS A 97 2.85 12.94 -4.12
N ALA A 98 3.98 12.43 -4.60
CA ALA A 98 4.56 11.21 -4.09
C ALA A 98 5.27 11.45 -2.75
N VAL A 99 5.09 10.50 -1.84
CA VAL A 99 5.81 10.40 -0.57
C VAL A 99 6.55 9.08 -0.58
N HIS A 100 7.83 9.07 -0.21
CA HIS A 100 8.57 7.82 -0.14
C HIS A 100 8.13 7.04 1.11
N PRO A 101 8.03 5.69 1.06
CA PRO A 101 7.57 4.92 2.23
C PRO A 101 8.38 5.21 3.51
N THR A 102 9.69 5.42 3.39
CA THR A 102 10.56 5.75 4.54
C THR A 102 10.26 7.10 5.20
N ASP A 103 9.48 7.97 4.56
CA ASP A 103 9.05 9.24 5.15
C ASP A 103 7.79 9.05 6.03
N LEU A 104 7.20 7.85 6.03
CA LEU A 104 6.01 7.49 6.82
C LEU A 104 6.33 6.70 8.09
N SER A 105 7.52 6.09 8.17
CA SER A 105 8.02 5.27 9.28
C SER A 105 8.63 6.08 10.42
#